data_AF-A0A086LFY2-F1
#
_entry.id   AF-A0A086LFY2-F1
#
_cell.length_a   1.000
_cell.length_b   1.000
_cell.length_c   1.000
_cell.angle_alpha   90.00
_cell.angle_beta   90.00
_cell.angle_gamma   90.00
#
_symmetry.space_group_name_H-M   'P 1'
#
loop_
_entity.id
_entity.type
_entity.pdbx_description
1 polymer ?
#
loop_
_entity_poly.entity_id
_entity_poly.type
_entity_poly.pdbx_seq_one_letter_code
_entity_poly.pdbx_strand_id
1 'polypeptide(L)'
;VIMATNRADTLDPALLRPGRLDRKIEFPLPDRRQRRLIFQTITAKMNLSDEVDLEDYVSRPEKVSAADIAAICQEAGMQAVRKNRYVILPKDFEKGWKAHVRKHERDFDFYSF
;
A
#
# COMPACT_ATOMS: atom_id res chain seq x y z
N VAL A 1 -3.07 24.23 -15.17
CA VAL A 1 -3.49 23.95 -13.78
C VAL A 1 -3.51 22.44 -13.60
N ILE A 2 -3.02 21.91 -12.47
CA ILE A 2 -3.13 20.48 -12.11
C ILE A 2 -4.14 20.37 -10.96
N MET A 3 -5.10 19.46 -11.07
CA MET A 3 -6.13 19.21 -10.04
C MET A 3 -6.13 17.73 -9.68
N ALA A 4 -6.50 17.41 -8.43
CA ALA A 4 -6.66 16.04 -7.94
C ALA A 4 -8.01 15.90 -7.25
N THR A 5 -8.73 14.80 -7.50
CA THR A 5 -9.99 14.45 -6.84
C THR A 5 -10.07 12.95 -6.63
N ASN A 6 -10.61 12.53 -5.49
CA ASN A 6 -10.95 11.13 -5.21
C ASN A 6 -12.41 10.80 -5.58
N ARG A 7 -13.18 11.79 -6.03
CA ARG A 7 -14.60 11.69 -6.38
C ARG A 7 -14.87 12.39 -7.70
N ALA A 8 -14.58 11.70 -8.79
CA ALA A 8 -14.81 12.21 -10.15
C ALA A 8 -16.31 12.32 -10.47
N ASP A 9 -17.14 11.51 -9.81
CA ASP A 9 -18.60 11.47 -9.91
C ASP A 9 -19.27 12.77 -9.45
N THR A 10 -18.71 13.46 -8.46
CA THR A 10 -19.28 14.69 -7.89
C THR A 10 -18.82 15.97 -8.59
N LEU A 11 -17.97 15.86 -9.61
CA LEU A 11 -17.36 17.03 -10.26
C LEU A 11 -18.36 17.71 -11.21
N ASP A 12 -18.40 19.05 -11.20
CA ASP A 12 -19.22 19.82 -12.13
C ASP A 12 -18.84 19.49 -13.60
N PRO A 13 -19.79 18.99 -14.43
CA PRO A 13 -19.56 18.72 -15.84
C PRO A 13 -19.04 19.91 -16.63
N ALA A 14 -19.33 21.13 -16.19
CA ALA A 14 -18.83 22.34 -16.83
C ALA A 14 -17.30 22.38 -16.85
N LEU A 15 -16.61 21.87 -15.82
CA LEU A 15 -15.14 21.82 -15.75
C LEU A 15 -14.53 20.81 -16.71
N LEU A 16 -15.29 19.80 -17.13
CA LEU A 16 -14.86 18.72 -18.02
C LEU A 16 -15.00 19.06 -19.51
N ARG A 17 -15.51 20.25 -19.85
CA ARG A 17 -15.63 20.71 -21.24
C ARG A 17 -14.24 20.94 -21.86
N PRO A 18 -14.08 20.71 -23.18
CA PRO A 18 -12.83 20.99 -23.89
C PRO A 18 -12.36 22.44 -23.69
N GLY A 19 -11.05 22.63 -23.51
CA GLY A 19 -10.44 23.94 -23.24
C GLY A 19 -10.39 24.31 -21.75
N ARG A 20 -10.73 23.38 -20.85
CA ARG A 20 -10.62 23.51 -19.39
C ARG A 20 -9.72 22.41 -18.82
N LEU A 21 -10.27 21.23 -18.54
CA LEU A 21 -9.55 20.05 -18.07
C LEU A 21 -9.46 18.99 -19.17
N ASP A 22 -8.46 19.11 -20.04
CA ASP A 22 -8.35 18.26 -21.23
C ASP A 22 -7.74 16.88 -20.96
N ARG A 23 -6.84 16.78 -19.96
CA ARG A 23 -6.15 15.52 -19.61
C ARG A 23 -6.72 14.95 -18.32
N LYS A 24 -7.20 13.71 -18.40
CA LYS A 24 -7.68 12.93 -17.26
C LYS A 24 -6.71 11.78 -17.05
N ILE A 25 -6.06 11.74 -15.89
CA ILE A 25 -5.10 10.69 -15.52
C ILE A 25 -5.69 9.98 -14.32
N GLU A 26 -5.98 8.69 -14.49
CA GLU A 26 -6.49 7.84 -13.43
C GLU A 26 -5.34 7.16 -12.70
N PHE A 27 -5.46 7.06 -11.38
CA PHE A 27 -4.50 6.37 -10.52
C PHE A 27 -5.19 5.15 -9.89
N PRO A 28 -5.08 3.96 -10.53
CA PRO A 28 -5.61 2.73 -9.96
C PRO A 28 -4.78 2.27 -8.75
N LEU A 29 -5.30 1.26 -8.05
CA LEU A 29 -4.51 0.55 -7.03
C LEU A 29 -3.31 -0.15 -7.69
N PRO A 30 -2.17 -0.25 -6.99
CA PRO A 30 -0.94 -0.77 -7.58
C PRO A 30 -1.01 -2.26 -7.89
N ASP A 31 -0.57 -2.62 -9.09
CA ASP A 31 -0.40 -3.99 -9.54
C ASP A 31 0.73 -4.70 -8.76
N ARG A 32 0.82 -6.04 -8.80
CA ARG A 32 1.90 -6.79 -8.13
C ARG A 32 3.30 -6.24 -8.43
N ARG A 33 3.59 -5.93 -9.70
CA ARG A 33 4.88 -5.36 -10.11
C ARG A 33 5.11 -3.97 -9.49
N GLN A 34 4.07 -3.12 -9.49
CA GLN A 34 4.14 -1.79 -8.89
C GLN A 34 4.29 -1.86 -7.37
N ARG A 35 3.56 -2.77 -6.70
CA ARG A 35 3.71 -3.03 -5.25
C ARG A 35 5.16 -3.36 -4.91
N ARG A 36 5.80 -4.26 -5.67
CA ARG A 36 7.22 -4.60 -5.47
C ARG A 36 8.12 -3.37 -5.54
N LEU A 37 7.94 -2.52 -6.55
CA LEU A 37 8.72 -1.29 -6.71
C LEU A 37 8.49 -0.31 -5.56
N ILE A 38 7.25 -0.18 -5.09
CA ILE A 38 6.91 0.68 -3.95
C ILE A 38 7.58 0.17 -2.68
N PHE A 39 7.47 -1.13 -2.38
CA PHE A 39 8.16 -1.75 -1.26
C PHE A 39 9.67 -1.49 -1.33
N GLN A 40 10.31 -1.83 -2.46
CA GLN A 40 11.75 -1.63 -2.67
C GLN A 40 12.18 -0.17 -2.45
N THR A 41 11.42 0.79 -2.97
CA THR A 41 11.78 2.22 -2.86
C THR A 41 11.68 2.71 -1.43
N ILE A 42 10.68 2.26 -0.68
CA ILE A 42 10.47 2.66 0.73
C ILE A 42 11.50 1.96 1.63
N THR A 43 11.70 0.65 1.43
CA THR A 43 12.62 -0.15 2.25
C THR A 43 14.09 0.13 1.98
N ALA A 44 14.44 0.71 0.83
CA ALA A 44 15.82 1.12 0.52
C ALA A 44 16.43 2.10 1.53
N LYS A 45 15.60 2.81 2.31
CA LYS A 45 16.04 3.74 3.37
C LYS A 45 16.05 3.11 4.77
N MET A 46 15.77 1.81 4.88
CA MET A 46 15.56 1.11 6.14
C MET A 46 16.57 -0.03 6.30
N ASN A 47 16.92 -0.36 7.54
CA ASN A 47 17.78 -1.50 7.84
C ASN A 47 16.94 -2.78 7.97
N LEU A 48 16.86 -3.56 6.90
CA LEU A 48 16.18 -4.85 6.90
C LEU A 48 17.18 -5.97 7.22
N SER A 49 16.72 -6.99 7.94
CA SER A 49 17.45 -8.25 8.08
C SER A 49 17.44 -9.01 6.75
N ASP A 50 18.48 -9.81 6.50
CA ASP A 50 18.57 -10.71 5.34
C ASP A 50 17.45 -11.76 5.33
N GLU A 51 16.79 -11.99 6.47
CA GLU A 51 15.63 -12.88 6.61
C GLU A 51 14.33 -12.28 6.05
N VAL A 52 14.28 -10.98 5.72
CA VAL A 52 13.05 -10.32 5.25
C VAL A 52 12.87 -10.51 3.75
N ASP A 53 11.98 -11.41 3.37
CA ASP A 53 11.51 -11.51 1.98
C ASP A 53 10.32 -10.57 1.73
N LEU A 54 10.50 -9.57 0.86
CA LEU A 54 9.43 -8.66 0.46
C LEU A 54 8.44 -9.31 -0.51
N GLU A 55 8.85 -10.37 -1.21
CA GLU A 55 8.00 -11.08 -2.15
C GLU A 55 6.82 -11.77 -1.46
N ASP A 56 7.01 -12.21 -0.23
CA ASP A 56 5.96 -12.78 0.63
C ASP A 56 4.82 -11.80 0.91
N TYR A 57 5.11 -10.50 0.98
CA TYR A 57 4.10 -9.45 1.19
C TYR A 57 3.50 -8.96 -0.12
N VAL A 58 4.31 -8.93 -1.19
CA VAL A 58 3.88 -8.55 -2.54
C VAL A 58 2.94 -9.59 -3.16
N SER A 59 3.10 -10.86 -2.83
CA SER A 59 2.30 -11.97 -3.36
C SER A 59 0.94 -12.14 -2.69
N ARG A 60 0.69 -11.46 -1.56
CA ARG A 60 -0.58 -11.59 -0.84
C ARG A 60 -1.76 -11.04 -1.65
N PRO A 61 -2.94 -11.67 -1.54
CA PRO A 61 -4.12 -11.35 -2.35
C PRO A 61 -4.80 -10.03 -1.95
N GLU A 62 -4.52 -9.49 -0.76
CA GLU A 62 -5.16 -8.28 -0.28
C GLU A 62 -4.85 -7.07 -1.16
N LYS A 63 -5.88 -6.24 -1.36
CA LYS A 63 -5.76 -4.98 -2.08
C LYS A 63 -5.16 -3.94 -1.14
N VAL A 64 -3.93 -3.55 -1.40
CA VAL A 64 -3.19 -2.55 -0.62
C VAL A 64 -2.88 -1.33 -1.47
N SER A 65 -3.13 -0.14 -0.93
CA SER A 65 -2.72 1.11 -1.57
C SER A 65 -1.23 1.39 -1.32
N ALA A 66 -0.65 2.32 -2.08
CA ALA A 66 0.72 2.77 -1.82
C ALA A 66 0.88 3.39 -0.41
N ALA A 67 -0.17 4.03 0.10
CA ALA A 67 -0.19 4.60 1.45
C ALA A 67 -0.16 3.49 2.52
N ASP A 68 -0.89 2.39 2.31
CA ASP A 68 -0.88 1.25 3.23
C ASP A 68 0.51 0.59 3.27
N ILE A 69 1.16 0.42 2.12
CA ILE A 69 2.53 -0.11 2.03
C ILE A 69 3.50 0.75 2.84
N ALA A 70 3.41 2.07 2.70
CA ALA A 70 4.23 2.99 3.48
C ALA A 70 3.96 2.88 4.98
N ALA A 71 2.69 2.78 5.39
CA ALA A 71 2.30 2.61 6.78
C ALA A 71 2.82 1.29 7.37
N ILE A 72 2.72 0.17 6.62
CA ILE A 72 3.26 -1.14 7.02
C ILE A 72 4.76 -1.02 7.30
N CYS A 73 5.52 -0.42 6.38
CA CYS A 73 6.97 -0.25 6.54
C CYS A 73 7.30 0.64 7.75
N GLN A 74 6.58 1.75 7.92
CA GLN A 74 6.76 2.64 9.06
C GLN A 74 6.48 1.97 10.39
N GLU A 75 5.39 1.20 10.49
CA GLU A 75 5.05 0.45 11.71
C GLU A 75 6.08 -0.64 11.98
N ALA A 76 6.57 -1.35 10.97
CA ALA A 76 7.65 -2.33 11.12
C ALA A 76 8.92 -1.70 11.71
N GLY A 77 9.30 -0.51 11.21
CA GLY A 77 10.41 0.27 11.77
C GLY A 77 10.15 0.69 13.23
N MET A 78 8.94 1.16 13.54
CA MET A 78 8.57 1.54 14.91
C MET A 78 8.61 0.34 15.87
N GLN A 79 8.19 -0.84 15.43
CA GLN A 79 8.25 -2.08 16.22
C GLN A 79 9.70 -2.53 16.50
N ALA A 80 10.61 -2.31 15.56
CA ALA A 80 12.04 -2.54 15.78
C ALA A 80 12.61 -1.59 16.84
N VAL A 81 12.32 -0.28 16.71
CA VAL A 81 12.76 0.77 17.66
C VAL A 81 12.19 0.50 19.07
N ARG A 82 10.91 0.15 19.20
CA ARG A 82 10.28 -0.18 20.49
C ARG A 82 10.94 -1.35 21.22
N LYS A 83 11.60 -2.25 20.48
CA LYS A 83 12.35 -3.39 21.04
C LYS A 83 13.85 -3.11 21.14
N ASN A 84 14.27 -1.85 21.05
CA ASN A 84 15.67 -1.42 21.08
C ASN A 84 16.57 -2.13 20.04
N ARG A 85 16.04 -2.38 18.83
CA ARG A 85 16.79 -2.99 17.71
C ARG A 85 16.96 -2.00 16.57
N TYR A 86 18.13 -2.03 15.95
CA TYR A 86 18.48 -1.22 14.77
C TYR A 86 18.17 -1.90 13.43
N VAL A 87 17.74 -3.16 13.46
CA VAL A 87 17.42 -3.99 12.29
C VAL A 87 15.98 -4.49 12.41
N ILE A 88 15.25 -4.38 11.30
CA ILE A 88 13.86 -4.81 11.17
C ILE A 88 13.84 -6.30 10.85
N LEU A 89 13.07 -7.06 11.62
CA LEU A 89 12.90 -8.51 11.43
C LEU A 89 11.56 -8.82 10.73
N PRO A 90 11.40 -10.01 10.13
CA PRO A 90 10.14 -10.42 9.49
C PRO A 90 8.93 -10.32 10.45
N LYS A 91 9.13 -10.62 11.73
CA LYS A 91 8.10 -10.51 12.78
C LYS A 91 7.55 -9.09 12.95
N ASP A 92 8.34 -8.06 12.64
CA ASP A 92 7.91 -6.67 12.76
C ASP A 92 7.08 -6.24 11.54
N PHE A 93 7.47 -6.69 10.33
CA PHE A 93 6.65 -6.54 9.13
C PHE A 93 5.31 -7.25 9.25
N GLU A 94 5.27 -8.45 9.82
CA GLU A 94 4.02 -9.18 10.03
C GLU A 94 3.07 -8.45 11.00
N LYS A 95 3.62 -7.78 12.01
CA LYS A 95 2.84 -6.90 12.89
C LYS A 95 2.32 -5.67 12.16
N GLY A 96 3.17 -5.02 11.36
CA GLY A 96 2.77 -3.88 10.53
C GLY A 96 1.67 -4.25 9.52
N TRP A 97 1.78 -5.43 8.90
CA TRP A 97 0.77 -5.95 7.99
C TRP A 97 -0.57 -6.13 8.69
N LYS A 98 -0.61 -6.83 9.82
CA LYS A 98 -1.87 -7.05 10.57
C LYS A 98 -2.49 -5.76 11.09
N ALA A 99 -1.68 -4.75 11.41
CA ALA A 99 -2.17 -3.46 11.91
C ALA A 99 -2.85 -2.62 10.81
N HIS A 100 -2.33 -2.68 9.58
CA HIS A 100 -2.76 -1.80 8.49
C HIS A 100 -3.59 -2.49 7.41
N VAL A 101 -3.51 -3.82 7.29
CA VAL A 101 -4.30 -4.61 6.36
C VAL A 101 -5.39 -5.34 7.15
N ARG A 102 -6.62 -4.83 7.06
CA ARG A 102 -7.79 -5.48 7.66
C ARG A 102 -8.15 -6.71 6.82
N LYS A 103 -8.34 -7.86 7.45
CA LYS A 103 -9.08 -8.96 6.82
C LYS A 103 -10.51 -8.47 6.58
N HIS A 104 -10.96 -8.51 5.34
CA HIS A 104 -12.39 -8.40 5.09
C HIS A 104 -13.04 -9.71 5.55
N GLU A 105 -13.89 -9.65 6.58
CA GLU A 105 -14.74 -10.77 7.05
C GLU A 105 -15.82 -11.18 6.03
N ARG A 106 -15.56 -11.05 4.72
CA ARG A 106 -16.50 -11.40 3.66
C ARG A 106 -16.18 -12.72 2.96
N ASP A 107 -15.21 -13.46 3.49
CA ASP A 107 -15.01 -14.86 3.12
C ASP A 107 -16.06 -15.67 3.87
N PHE A 108 -17.21 -15.85 3.23
CA PHE A 108 -18.19 -16.82 3.68
C PHE A 108 -17.63 -18.20 3.34
N ASP A 109 -16.94 -18.82 4.31
CA ASP A 109 -16.33 -20.15 4.16
C ASP A 109 -17.30 -21.18 3.54
N PHE A 110 -18.60 -21.01 3.80
CA PHE A 110 -19.69 -21.82 3.26
C PHE A 110 -19.77 -21.86 1.72
N TYR A 111 -19.36 -20.80 1.01
CA TYR A 111 -19.44 -20.71 -0.46
C TYR A 111 -18.10 -20.98 -1.16
N SER A 112 -17.04 -21.31 -0.41
CA SER A 112 -15.71 -21.59 -0.94
C SER A 112 -15.52 -23.10 -1.10
N PHE A 113 -16.24 -23.69 -2.07
CA PHE A 113 -15.97 -25.07 -2.54
C PHE A 113 -14.95 -25.05 -3.67
#